data_AF-A0A845Z923-F1
#
_entry.id   AF-A0A845Z923-F1
#
_cell.length_a   1.000
_cell.length_b   1.000
_cell.length_c   1.000
_cell.angle_alpha   90.00
_cell.angle_beta   90.00
_cell.angle_gamma   90.00
#
_symmetry.space_group_name_H-M   'P 1'
#
loop_
_entity.id
_entity.type
_entity.pdbx_description
1 polymer ?
#
loop_
_entity_poly.entity_id
_entity_poly.type
_entity_poly.pdbx_seq_one_letter_code
_entity_poly.pdbx_strand_id
1 'polypeptide(L)'
;MANINYNQQSSELIVSLKRDPKKPREIFNKVMTILSGACIGITLIPLFAVLIYVFIKGLSRLNVDLFTKLPPAAGQTTGGIANAILGTIMVVVIASLIAVPFGVLAAVYLSEFSDEETARPIRFATNVLSGVPSIIAGVFAYSLLVLSMGKFSAFAGGVALAVLSIAWPRF
;
A
#
# COMPACT_ATOMS: atom_id res chain seq x y z
N MET A 1 -19.68 43.52 37.43
CA MET A 1 -20.96 42.85 37.10
C MET A 1 -20.88 41.83 35.95
N ALA A 2 -19.76 41.64 35.23
CA ALA A 2 -19.67 40.72 34.09
C ALA A 2 -19.30 39.25 34.43
N ASN A 3 -18.82 38.93 35.64
CA ASN A 3 -18.30 37.60 36.00
C ASN A 3 -19.35 36.51 36.30
N ILE A 4 -20.60 36.89 36.58
CA ILE A 4 -21.67 35.93 36.94
C ILE A 4 -22.19 35.20 35.67
N ASN A 5 -22.26 35.89 34.53
CA ASN A 5 -22.81 35.34 33.29
C ASN A 5 -21.92 34.26 32.64
N TYR A 6 -20.58 34.37 32.74
CA TYR A 6 -19.67 33.37 32.18
C TYR A 6 -19.75 32.02 32.89
N ASN A 7 -19.90 32.01 34.21
CA ASN A 7 -19.99 30.77 34.99
C ASN A 7 -21.33 30.06 34.82
N GLN A 8 -22.41 30.82 34.61
CA GLN A 8 -23.74 30.26 34.40
C GLN A 8 -23.88 29.68 32.98
N GLN A 9 -23.35 30.39 31.98
CA GLN A 9 -23.35 29.92 30.59
C GLN A 9 -22.39 28.74 30.36
N SER A 10 -21.23 28.72 31.02
CA SER A 10 -20.34 27.54 31.00
C SER A 10 -20.95 26.34 31.73
N SER A 11 -21.69 26.55 32.83
CA SER A 11 -22.41 25.49 33.52
C SER A 11 -23.56 24.92 32.67
N GLU A 12 -24.32 25.77 31.97
CA GLU A 12 -25.36 25.33 31.02
C GLU A 12 -24.79 24.61 29.81
N LEU A 13 -23.64 25.04 29.27
CA LEU A 13 -22.92 24.32 28.22
C LEU A 13 -22.43 22.96 28.71
N ILE A 14 -21.89 22.86 29.93
CA ILE A 14 -21.45 21.59 30.55
C ILE A 14 -22.64 20.64 30.77
N VAL A 15 -23.81 21.16 31.17
CA VAL A 15 -25.03 20.38 31.34
C VAL A 15 -25.63 19.95 29.99
N SER A 16 -25.57 20.80 28.96
CA SER A 16 -26.02 20.48 27.59
C SER A 16 -25.10 19.47 26.89
N LEU A 17 -23.80 19.48 27.20
CA LEU A 17 -22.81 18.50 26.74
C LEU A 17 -22.81 17.20 27.55
N LYS A 18 -23.56 17.13 28.66
CA LYS A 18 -23.67 15.92 29.47
C LYS A 18 -24.53 14.90 28.71
N ARG A 19 -23.86 14.06 27.92
CA ARG A 19 -24.45 12.94 27.18
C ARG A 19 -25.41 12.16 28.06
N ASP A 20 -26.69 12.21 27.72
CA ASP A 20 -27.73 11.40 28.35
C ASP A 20 -27.58 9.95 27.87
N PRO A 21 -27.15 9.01 28.73
CA PRO A 21 -26.79 7.65 28.34
C PRO A 21 -27.99 6.79 27.90
N LYS A 22 -29.22 7.29 28.02
CA LYS A 22 -30.46 6.53 27.72
C LYS A 22 -31.08 6.84 26.36
N LYS A 23 -30.55 7.80 25.60
CA LYS A 23 -31.06 8.09 24.25
C LYS A 23 -30.69 6.94 23.29
N PRO A 24 -31.61 6.48 22.42
CA PRO A 24 -31.36 5.34 21.53
C PRO A 24 -30.15 5.56 20.60
N ARG A 25 -29.88 6.82 20.22
CA ARG A 25 -28.72 7.21 19.40
C ARG A 25 -27.38 7.06 20.14
N GLU A 26 -27.34 7.29 21.45
CA GLU A 26 -26.12 7.17 22.28
C GLU A 26 -25.81 5.71 22.61
N ILE A 27 -26.83 4.89 22.88
CA ILE A 27 -26.67 3.44 23.03
C ILE A 27 -26.17 2.84 21.71
N PHE A 28 -26.76 3.24 20.58
CA PHE A 28 -26.31 2.80 19.26
C PHE A 28 -24.85 3.20 19.00
N ASN A 29 -24.46 4.45 19.28
CA ASN A 29 -23.07 4.89 19.16
C ASN A 29 -22.11 4.07 20.04
N LYS A 30 -22.50 3.77 21.28
CA LYS A 30 -21.68 2.98 22.21
C LYS A 30 -21.54 1.53 21.74
N VAL A 31 -22.63 0.92 21.27
CA VAL A 31 -22.63 -0.43 20.68
C VAL A 31 -21.76 -0.46 19.43
N MET A 32 -21.91 0.51 18.52
CA MET A 32 -21.07 0.61 17.31
C MET A 32 -19.59 0.78 17.66
N THR A 33 -19.27 1.59 18.67
CA THR A 33 -17.88 1.81 19.12
C THR A 33 -17.27 0.53 19.71
N ILE A 34 -18.03 -0.19 20.53
CA ILE A 34 -17.58 -1.48 21.10
C ILE A 34 -17.42 -2.52 20.00
N LEU A 35 -18.36 -2.57 19.04
CA LEU A 35 -18.31 -3.49 17.91
C LEU A 35 -17.09 -3.21 17.01
N SER A 36 -16.81 -1.95 16.68
CA SER A 36 -15.60 -1.58 15.93
C SER A 36 -14.33 -1.91 16.71
N GLY A 37 -14.32 -1.67 18.02
CA GLY A 37 -13.19 -2.04 18.89
C GLY A 37 -12.97 -3.55 18.93
N ALA A 38 -14.04 -4.34 18.98
CA ALA A 38 -13.97 -5.80 18.93
C ALA A 38 -13.47 -6.30 17.58
N CYS A 39 -13.95 -5.73 16.46
CA CYS A 39 -13.44 -6.05 15.12
C CYS A 39 -11.94 -5.80 15.01
N ILE A 40 -11.45 -4.64 15.49
CA ILE A 40 -10.02 -4.34 15.53
C ILE A 40 -9.28 -5.38 16.37
N GLY A 41 -9.79 -5.71 17.56
CA GLY A 41 -9.21 -6.74 18.42
C GLY A 41 -9.09 -8.10 17.71
N ILE A 42 -10.13 -8.51 17.00
CA ILE A 42 -10.14 -9.76 16.21
C ILE A 42 -9.13 -9.70 15.07
N THR A 43 -9.00 -8.57 14.36
CA THR A 43 -8.02 -8.40 13.27
C THR A 43 -6.57 -8.40 13.77
N LEU A 44 -6.33 -7.93 15.00
CA LEU A 44 -4.99 -7.97 15.59
C LEU A 44 -4.51 -9.40 15.86
N ILE A 45 -5.41 -10.34 16.16
CA ILE A 45 -5.05 -11.74 16.44
C ILE A 45 -4.28 -12.39 15.27
N PRO A 46 -4.80 -12.46 14.02
CA PRO A 46 -4.06 -13.04 12.90
C PRO A 46 -2.82 -12.23 12.53
N LEU A 47 -2.85 -10.89 12.69
CA LEU A 47 -1.68 -10.04 12.45
C LEU A 47 -0.52 -10.45 13.36
N PHE A 48 -0.76 -10.53 14.67
CA PHE A 48 0.26 -10.96 15.63
C PHE A 48 0.62 -12.44 15.46
N ALA A 49 -0.33 -13.31 15.14
CA ALA A 49 -0.06 -14.73 14.91
C ALA A 49 0.90 -14.94 13.72
N VAL A 50 0.65 -14.28 12.59
CA VAL A 50 1.54 -14.34 11.42
C VAL A 50 2.89 -13.72 11.75
N LEU A 51 2.92 -12.58 12.44
CA LEU A 51 4.17 -11.92 12.83
C LEU A 51 5.03 -12.84 13.70
N ILE A 52 4.48 -13.38 14.79
CA ILE A 52 5.18 -14.30 15.70
C ILE A 52 5.65 -15.56 14.96
N TYR A 53 4.80 -16.14 14.13
CA TYR A 53 5.14 -17.32 13.33
C TYR A 53 6.31 -17.06 12.37
N VAL A 54 6.28 -15.94 11.65
CA VAL A 54 7.35 -15.51 10.75
C VAL A 54 8.63 -15.20 11.54
N PHE A 55 8.54 -14.58 12.71
CA PHE A 55 9.71 -14.32 13.56
C PHE A 55 10.39 -15.61 14.04
N ILE A 56 9.63 -16.56 14.61
CA ILE A 56 10.20 -17.80 15.14
C ILE A 56 10.83 -18.64 14.02
N LYS A 57 10.12 -18.81 12.90
CA LYS A 57 10.63 -19.59 11.75
C LYS A 57 11.72 -18.85 10.99
N GLY A 58 11.64 -17.53 10.90
CA GLY A 58 12.59 -16.67 10.21
C GLY A 58 13.94 -16.63 10.93
N LEU A 59 13.94 -16.35 12.24
CA LEU A 59 15.16 -16.29 13.05
C LEU A 59 15.94 -17.61 13.01
N SER A 60 15.24 -18.74 13.06
CA SER A 60 15.84 -20.08 12.96
C SER A 60 16.54 -20.35 11.63
N ARG A 61 16.33 -19.51 10.61
CA ARG A 61 16.89 -19.64 9.26
C ARG A 61 17.89 -18.52 8.91
N LEU A 62 18.12 -17.57 9.81
CA LEU A 62 19.10 -16.50 9.60
C LEU A 62 20.52 -17.03 9.77
N ASN A 63 21.14 -17.39 8.66
CA ASN A 63 22.56 -17.67 8.55
C ASN A 63 23.10 -16.98 7.29
N VAL A 64 24.42 -16.77 7.19
CA VAL A 64 25.08 -16.18 6.02
C VAL A 64 24.77 -17.00 4.75
N ASP A 65 24.65 -18.32 4.90
CA ASP A 65 24.23 -19.25 3.85
C ASP A 65 22.87 -18.91 3.23
N LEU A 66 21.95 -18.27 3.97
CA LEU A 66 20.66 -17.84 3.45
C LEU A 66 20.83 -16.80 2.33
N PHE A 67 21.81 -15.91 2.45
CA PHE A 67 22.01 -14.82 1.51
C PHE A 67 22.93 -15.19 0.35
N THR A 68 23.87 -16.11 0.56
CA THR A 68 24.91 -16.45 -0.42
C THR A 68 24.60 -17.70 -1.23
N LYS A 69 23.87 -18.67 -0.68
CA LYS A 69 23.61 -19.94 -1.37
C LYS A 69 22.40 -19.86 -2.30
N LEU A 70 22.45 -20.68 -3.33
CA LEU A 70 21.34 -20.91 -4.25
C LEU A 70 20.18 -21.60 -3.53
N PRO A 71 18.95 -21.49 -4.07
CA PRO A 71 17.79 -22.21 -3.57
C PRO A 71 18.11 -23.70 -3.40
N PRO A 72 17.68 -24.32 -2.29
CA PRO A 72 17.90 -25.73 -2.09
C PRO A 72 17.25 -26.52 -3.22
N ALA A 73 17.90 -27.60 -3.66
CA ALA A 73 17.26 -28.57 -4.54
C ALA A 73 16.03 -29.18 -3.85
N ALA A 74 15.05 -29.63 -4.64
CA ALA A 74 13.81 -30.21 -4.11
C ALA A 74 14.12 -31.34 -3.11
N GLY A 75 13.59 -31.22 -1.89
CA GLY A 75 13.82 -32.18 -0.80
C GLY A 75 14.98 -31.84 0.15
N GLN A 76 15.79 -30.81 -0.13
CA GLN A 76 16.85 -30.37 0.77
C GLN A 76 16.39 -29.20 1.65
N THR A 77 16.72 -29.27 2.94
CA THR A 77 16.42 -28.20 3.91
C THR A 77 17.50 -27.11 3.94
N THR A 78 18.65 -27.32 3.30
CA THR A 78 19.82 -26.42 3.36
C THR A 78 20.03 -25.74 2.00
N GLY A 79 19.83 -24.42 1.96
CA GLY A 79 19.98 -23.57 0.77
C GLY A 79 19.56 -22.14 1.09
N GLY A 80 19.78 -21.22 0.15
CA GLY A 80 19.57 -19.78 0.33
C GLY A 80 18.60 -19.16 -0.67
N ILE A 81 18.50 -17.84 -0.64
CA ILE A 81 17.60 -17.02 -1.47
C ILE A 81 18.40 -16.04 -2.35
N ALA A 82 19.69 -16.31 -2.59
CA ALA A 82 20.59 -15.41 -3.32
C ALA A 82 20.03 -14.97 -4.68
N ASN A 83 19.53 -15.92 -5.48
CA ASN A 83 18.94 -15.63 -6.80
C ASN A 83 17.64 -14.81 -6.70
N ALA A 84 16.85 -14.99 -5.65
CA ALA A 84 15.63 -14.21 -5.46
C ALA A 84 15.97 -12.75 -5.12
N ILE A 85 16.95 -12.54 -4.23
CA ILE A 85 17.44 -11.20 -3.89
C ILE A 85 17.98 -10.50 -5.14
N LEU A 86 18.86 -11.16 -5.88
CA LEU A 86 19.46 -10.60 -7.10
C LEU A 86 18.41 -10.31 -8.16
N GLY A 87 17.43 -11.20 -8.33
CA GLY A 87 16.29 -11.02 -9.24
C GLY A 87 15.45 -9.79 -8.87
N THR A 88 15.11 -9.62 -7.58
CA THR A 88 14.38 -8.44 -7.11
C THR A 88 15.16 -7.15 -7.35
N ILE A 89 16.45 -7.13 -7.04
CA ILE A 89 17.30 -5.95 -7.27
C ILE A 89 17.32 -5.59 -8.76
N MET A 90 17.56 -6.56 -9.65
CA MET A 90 17.56 -6.32 -11.10
C MET A 90 16.21 -5.75 -11.59
N VAL A 91 15.10 -6.38 -11.19
CA VAL A 91 13.75 -5.94 -11.58
C VAL A 91 13.48 -4.52 -11.11
N VAL A 92 13.81 -4.19 -9.86
CA VAL A 92 13.61 -2.85 -9.29
C VAL A 92 14.50 -1.81 -9.96
N VAL A 93 15.77 -2.13 -10.23
CA VAL A 93 16.70 -1.21 -10.90
C VAL A 93 16.21 -0.90 -12.32
N ILE A 94 15.86 -1.92 -13.11
CA ILE A 94 15.36 -1.74 -14.47
C ILE A 94 14.04 -0.95 -14.44
N ALA A 95 13.13 -1.29 -13.52
CA ALA A 95 11.87 -0.58 -13.38
C ALA A 95 12.08 0.89 -13.03
N SER A 96 12.98 1.18 -12.10
CA SER A 96 13.26 2.55 -11.63
C SER A 96 13.94 3.40 -12.71
N LEU A 97 14.90 2.82 -13.45
CA LEU A 97 15.59 3.52 -14.54
C LEU A 97 14.66 3.96 -15.67
N ILE A 98 13.51 3.29 -15.82
CA ILE A 98 12.49 3.65 -16.81
C ILE A 98 11.41 4.51 -16.14
N ALA A 99 10.75 4.01 -15.11
CA ALA A 99 9.57 4.67 -14.54
C ALA A 99 9.89 6.03 -13.92
N VAL A 100 11.05 6.21 -13.27
CA VAL A 100 11.41 7.46 -12.60
C VAL A 100 11.59 8.62 -13.60
N PRO A 101 12.47 8.55 -14.61
CA PRO A 101 12.67 9.67 -15.52
C PRO A 101 11.39 10.01 -16.29
N PHE A 102 10.68 9.01 -16.82
CA PHE A 102 9.44 9.25 -17.57
C PHE A 102 8.32 9.78 -16.67
N GLY A 103 8.17 9.25 -15.45
CA GLY A 103 7.18 9.71 -14.49
C GLY A 103 7.43 11.14 -14.01
N VAL A 104 8.69 11.49 -13.74
CA VAL A 104 9.09 12.85 -13.35
C VAL A 104 8.88 13.84 -14.51
N LEU A 105 9.28 13.49 -15.73
CA LEU A 105 9.06 14.36 -16.89
C LEU A 105 7.57 14.60 -17.16
N ALA A 106 6.75 13.55 -17.08
CA ALA A 106 5.30 13.68 -17.21
C ALA A 106 4.70 14.57 -16.10
N ALA A 107 5.18 14.43 -14.86
CA ALA A 107 4.77 15.26 -13.73
C ALA A 107 5.10 16.74 -13.95
N VAL A 108 6.34 17.03 -14.35
CA VAL A 108 6.81 18.40 -14.60
C VAL A 108 6.05 19.01 -15.77
N TYR A 109 5.84 18.26 -16.85
CA TYR A 109 5.06 18.74 -17.99
C TYR A 109 3.63 19.11 -17.60
N LEU A 110 2.95 18.25 -16.85
CA LEU A 110 1.55 18.42 -16.45
C LEU A 110 1.34 19.47 -15.33
N SER A 111 2.40 19.85 -14.62
CA SER A 111 2.35 20.86 -13.55
C SER A 111 2.77 22.24 -14.02
N GLU A 112 3.77 22.32 -14.90
CA GLU A 112 4.38 23.60 -15.28
C GLU A 112 4.04 24.03 -16.71
N PHE A 113 3.89 23.09 -17.65
CA PHE A 113 3.84 23.40 -19.08
C PHE A 113 2.51 23.07 -19.77
N SER A 114 1.59 22.37 -19.11
CA SER A 114 0.33 21.95 -19.72
C SER A 114 -0.79 22.97 -19.53
N ASP A 115 -1.46 23.32 -20.61
CA ASP A 115 -2.73 24.05 -20.56
C ASP A 115 -3.88 23.15 -20.06
N GLU A 116 -4.93 23.76 -19.50
CA GLU A 116 -6.05 23.04 -18.90
C GLU A 116 -6.76 22.08 -19.88
N GLU A 117 -6.79 22.40 -21.17
CA GLU A 117 -7.39 21.56 -22.22
C GLU A 117 -6.62 20.24 -22.45
N THR A 118 -5.29 20.25 -22.30
CA THR A 118 -4.44 19.06 -22.42
C THR A 118 -4.33 18.31 -21.10
N ALA A 119 -4.26 19.04 -19.99
CA ALA A 119 -4.11 18.46 -18.67
C ALA A 119 -5.35 17.66 -18.23
N ARG A 120 -6.55 18.16 -18.54
CA ARG A 120 -7.82 17.58 -18.09
C ARG A 120 -8.05 16.13 -18.56
N PRO A 121 -7.92 15.77 -19.85
CA PRO A 121 -8.08 14.38 -20.28
C PRO A 121 -6.97 13.47 -19.73
N ILE A 122 -5.74 13.95 -19.63
CA ILE A 122 -4.61 13.18 -19.08
C ILE A 122 -4.86 12.86 -17.60
N ARG A 123 -5.22 13.86 -16.79
CA ARG A 123 -5.56 13.67 -15.37
C ARG A 123 -6.76 12.75 -15.18
N PHE A 124 -7.76 12.83 -16.04
CA PHE A 124 -8.89 11.89 -16.00
C PHE A 124 -8.42 10.45 -16.26
N ALA A 125 -7.61 10.23 -17.30
CA ALA A 125 -7.08 8.92 -17.63
C ALA A 125 -6.19 8.35 -16.51
N THR A 126 -5.31 9.16 -15.90
CA THR A 126 -4.45 8.72 -14.79
C THR A 126 -5.24 8.44 -13.52
N ASN A 127 -6.31 9.20 -13.24
CA ASN A 127 -7.21 8.94 -12.11
C ASN A 127 -7.98 7.62 -12.31
N VAL A 128 -8.47 7.33 -13.52
CA VAL A 128 -9.11 6.06 -13.84
C VAL A 128 -8.11 4.90 -13.72
N LEU A 129 -6.90 5.08 -14.23
CA LEU A 129 -5.84 4.07 -14.20
C LEU A 129 -5.37 3.78 -12.76
N SER A 130 -5.30 4.79 -11.89
CA SER A 130 -4.99 4.63 -10.47
C SER A 130 -6.11 3.94 -9.69
N GLY A 131 -7.35 3.97 -10.20
CA GLY A 131 -8.47 3.22 -9.65
C GLY A 131 -8.43 1.71 -9.98
N VAL A 132 -7.59 1.30 -10.94
CA VAL A 132 -7.47 -0.12 -11.34
C VAL A 132 -6.74 -0.90 -10.25
N PRO A 133 -7.30 -2.04 -9.78
CA PRO A 133 -6.60 -2.93 -8.86
C PRO A 133 -5.25 -3.38 -9.41
N SER A 134 -4.21 -3.33 -8.58
CA SER A 134 -2.84 -3.68 -8.97
C SER A 134 -2.69 -5.10 -9.51
N ILE A 135 -3.54 -6.04 -9.06
CA ILE A 135 -3.57 -7.42 -9.55
C ILE A 135 -3.94 -7.46 -11.04
N ILE A 136 -4.97 -6.69 -11.44
CA ILE A 136 -5.44 -6.66 -12.83
C ILE A 136 -4.38 -6.01 -13.71
N ALA A 137 -3.81 -4.89 -13.27
CA ALA A 137 -2.70 -4.23 -13.96
C ALA A 137 -1.48 -5.16 -14.11
N GLY A 138 -1.17 -5.95 -13.08
CA GLY A 138 -0.08 -6.92 -13.10
C GLY A 138 -0.29 -8.05 -14.12
N VAL A 139 -1.49 -8.64 -14.17
CA VAL A 139 -1.80 -9.71 -15.15
C VAL A 139 -1.82 -9.17 -16.59
N PHE A 140 -2.26 -7.93 -16.79
CA PHE A 140 -2.20 -7.26 -18.09
C PHE A 140 -0.75 -7.05 -18.56
N ALA A 141 0.10 -6.47 -17.71
CA ALA A 141 1.51 -6.26 -18.00
C ALA A 141 2.25 -7.60 -18.26
N TYR A 142 1.93 -8.64 -17.48
CA TYR A 142 2.43 -9.99 -17.70
C TYR A 142 2.03 -10.53 -19.07
N SER A 143 0.75 -10.44 -19.43
CA SER A 143 0.23 -10.98 -20.69
C SER A 143 0.80 -10.26 -21.91
N LEU A 144 0.96 -8.94 -21.85
CA LEU A 144 1.50 -8.18 -22.98
C LEU A 144 3.00 -8.32 -23.15
N LEU A 145 3.77 -8.28 -22.06
CA LEU A 145 5.22 -8.16 -22.14
C LEU A 145 5.92 -9.52 -21.94
N VAL A 146 5.54 -10.27 -20.91
CA VAL A 146 6.24 -11.50 -20.54
C VAL A 146 5.91 -12.62 -21.52
N LEU A 147 4.63 -12.77 -21.90
CA LEU A 147 4.25 -13.79 -22.89
C LEU A 147 4.77 -13.45 -24.29
N SER A 148 4.82 -12.17 -24.67
CA SER A 148 5.36 -11.75 -25.97
C SER A 148 6.87 -11.97 -26.09
N MET A 149 7.63 -11.76 -25.01
CA MET A 149 9.08 -12.03 -24.99
C MET A 149 9.43 -13.53 -24.95
N GLY A 150 8.47 -14.42 -24.64
CA GLY A 150 8.63 -15.88 -24.68
C GLY A 150 9.63 -16.48 -23.67
N LYS A 151 10.23 -15.65 -22.80
CA LYS A 151 11.21 -16.07 -21.79
C LYS A 151 10.96 -15.34 -20.47
N PHE A 152 11.00 -16.09 -19.37
CA PHE A 152 11.03 -15.51 -18.03
C PHE A 152 12.43 -14.91 -17.78
N SER A 153 12.51 -13.58 -17.74
CA SER A 153 13.75 -12.84 -17.51
C SER A 153 13.50 -11.67 -16.56
N ALA A 154 14.51 -11.33 -15.75
CA ALA A 154 14.49 -10.15 -14.89
C ALA A 154 14.27 -8.85 -15.71
N PHE A 155 14.67 -8.84 -16.98
CA PHE A 155 14.40 -7.73 -17.90
C PHE A 155 12.90 -7.60 -18.20
N ALA A 156 12.23 -8.70 -18.57
CA ALA A 156 10.79 -8.69 -18.86
C ALA A 156 9.98 -8.29 -17.62
N GLY A 157 10.34 -8.81 -16.45
CA GLY A 157 9.74 -8.42 -15.16
C GLY A 157 9.99 -6.96 -14.81
N GLY A 158 11.20 -6.45 -15.05
CA GLY A 158 11.57 -5.04 -14.82
C GLY A 158 10.79 -4.07 -15.71
N VAL A 159 10.64 -4.38 -17.00
CA VAL A 159 9.85 -3.57 -17.93
C VAL A 159 8.36 -3.62 -17.56
N ALA A 160 7.83 -4.79 -17.21
CA ALA A 160 6.44 -4.91 -16.73
C ALA A 160 6.19 -4.08 -15.46
N LEU A 161 7.12 -4.12 -14.51
CA LEU A 161 7.05 -3.31 -13.30
C LEU A 161 7.19 -1.80 -13.59
N ALA A 162 8.00 -1.41 -14.59
CA ALA A 162 8.12 -0.02 -15.03
C ALA A 162 6.76 0.53 -15.52
N VAL A 163 6.07 -0.24 -16.37
CA VAL A 163 4.75 0.12 -16.91
C VAL A 163 3.70 0.20 -15.80
N LEU A 164 3.76 -0.66 -14.80
CA LEU A 164 2.86 -0.55 -13.64
C LEU A 164 3.17 0.69 -12.79
N SER A 165 4.45 1.04 -12.64
CA SER A 165 4.88 2.16 -11.81
C SER A 165 4.57 3.53 -12.45
N ILE A 166 4.68 3.64 -13.79
CA ILE A 166 4.35 4.88 -14.51
C ILE A 166 2.84 5.15 -14.53
N ALA A 167 2.02 4.11 -14.38
CA ALA A 167 0.56 4.18 -14.40
C ALA A 167 -0.05 4.86 -13.17
N TRP A 168 0.75 5.19 -12.15
CA TRP A 168 0.31 5.78 -10.87
C TRP A 168 0.59 7.30 -10.67
N PRO A 169 0.53 8.22 -11.67
CA PRO A 169 0.74 9.63 -11.40
C PRO A 169 -0.52 10.28 -10.82
N ARG A 170 -0.47 10.61 -9.53
CA ARG A 170 -1.50 11.34 -8.78
C ARG A 170 -1.21 12.86 -8.74
N PHE A 171 -1.11 13.48 -9.91
CA PHE A 171 -0.83 14.92 -10.09
C PHE A 171 -2.08 15.73 -10.44
#